data_AF-A0A1D2WE83-F1
#
_entry.id   AF-A0A1D2WE83-F1
#
_cell.length_a   1.000
_cell.length_b   1.000
_cell.length_c   1.000
_cell.angle_alpha   90.00
_cell.angle_beta   90.00
_cell.angle_gamma   90.00
#
_symmetry.space_group_name_H-M   'P 1'
#
loop_
_entity.id
_entity.type
_entity.pdbx_description
1 polymer ?
#
loop_
_entity_poly.entity_id
_entity_poly.type
_entity_poly.pdbx_seq_one_letter_code
_entity_poly.pdbx_strand_id
1 'polypeptide(L)'
;MKIVTRKPPRSGKGKGYVLNDGLELCNGEIIAVFDADARIGPDFLKTIIPYLNEDGVEGVQARVRMYNSNENLLTAMQEVEFAIFGNVILRAKDIMGKNAFLGGNGQIATKKAIKEIGGWDGFAVTEDLNMSVKLIMNGYKIRYCGEAVVYQEAVPKWDLFFRQRIRWATGNLETLFVYLTKIMNAPIPFYKKINAIEQLFFLLLIAFVMVGYVVVILQIGNIMQFHFGAPVVIGVLSTFAFFPSLFIGLYREKALPHVIIYRSIEYWAYCLYLLPLFFAAFAGMITRKERHWAKTHHSGYEDMDEDIISGSQTDSEIV
;
A
#
# COMPACT_ATOMS: atom_id res chain seq x y z
N MET A 1 8.62 -18.89 -21.59
CA MET A 1 8.41 -18.66 -20.14
C MET A 1 9.47 -19.42 -19.35
N LYS A 2 10.19 -18.79 -18.43
CA LYS A 2 11.13 -19.47 -17.51
C LYS A 2 10.44 -19.59 -16.15
N ILE A 3 10.49 -20.77 -15.53
CA ILE A 3 9.89 -21.03 -14.22
C ILE A 3 11.01 -21.27 -13.19
N VAL A 4 11.03 -20.49 -12.12
CA VAL A 4 11.98 -20.65 -11.01
C VAL A 4 11.29 -21.35 -9.85
N THR A 5 11.76 -22.54 -9.51
CA THR A 5 11.24 -23.30 -8.37
C THR A 5 12.31 -23.40 -7.29
N ARG A 6 12.06 -22.80 -6.12
CA ARG A 6 12.91 -22.99 -4.94
C ARG A 6 12.47 -24.24 -4.20
N LYS A 7 13.39 -25.18 -3.97
CA LYS A 7 13.17 -26.40 -3.19
C LYS A 7 13.65 -26.23 -1.74
N PRO A 8 13.16 -27.03 -0.77
CA PRO A 8 13.73 -27.06 0.58
C PRO A 8 15.26 -27.25 0.55
N PRO A 9 16.04 -26.58 1.42
CA PRO A 9 15.62 -25.73 2.54
C PRO A 9 15.43 -24.24 2.16
N ARG A 10 15.36 -23.91 0.85
CA ARG A 10 15.24 -22.52 0.35
C ARG A 10 13.78 -22.10 0.08
N SER A 11 12.85 -23.04 -0.06
CA SER A 11 11.42 -22.77 -0.25
C SER A 11 10.79 -22.09 0.97
N GLY A 12 9.78 -21.23 0.75
CA GLY A 12 8.98 -20.62 1.83
C GLY A 12 9.68 -19.52 2.63
N LYS A 13 10.87 -19.07 2.22
CA LYS A 13 11.71 -18.10 2.94
C LYS A 13 11.49 -16.62 2.58
N GLY A 14 10.42 -16.29 1.86
CA GLY A 14 10.09 -14.89 1.48
C GLY A 14 10.16 -14.64 -0.03
N LYS A 15 9.28 -13.74 -0.50
CA LYS A 15 9.12 -13.37 -1.91
C LYS A 15 10.39 -12.72 -2.48
N GLY A 16 11.08 -11.87 -1.71
CA GLY A 16 12.29 -11.17 -2.13
C GLY A 16 13.41 -12.08 -2.66
N TYR A 17 13.61 -13.27 -2.10
CA TYR A 17 14.60 -14.20 -2.63
C TYR A 17 14.24 -14.74 -4.02
N VAL A 18 12.97 -15.07 -4.25
CA VAL A 18 12.51 -15.58 -5.55
C VAL A 18 12.62 -14.48 -6.60
N LEU A 19 12.34 -13.23 -6.22
CA LEU A 19 12.51 -12.06 -7.10
C LEU A 19 13.97 -11.87 -7.50
N ASN A 20 14.93 -12.01 -6.57
CA ASN A 20 16.36 -11.96 -6.90
C ASN A 20 16.79 -13.11 -7.82
N ASP A 21 16.33 -14.35 -7.57
CA ASP A 21 16.61 -15.49 -8.45
C ASP A 21 16.04 -15.23 -9.87
N GLY A 22 14.85 -14.63 -9.97
CA GLY A 22 14.24 -14.22 -11.24
C GLY A 22 14.98 -13.09 -11.96
N LEU A 23 15.48 -12.10 -11.21
CA LEU A 23 16.21 -10.94 -11.73
C LEU A 23 17.43 -11.34 -12.57
N GLU A 24 18.15 -12.38 -12.15
CA GLU A 24 19.32 -12.90 -12.88
C GLU A 24 18.94 -13.61 -14.18
N LEU A 25 17.71 -14.08 -14.31
CA LEU A 25 17.22 -14.77 -15.51
C LEU A 25 16.55 -13.85 -16.53
N CYS A 26 16.09 -12.67 -16.09
CA CYS A 26 15.45 -11.66 -16.91
C CYS A 26 16.48 -10.91 -17.76
N ASN A 27 16.23 -10.73 -19.06
CA ASN A 27 17.11 -9.97 -19.96
C ASN A 27 16.63 -8.52 -20.21
N GLY A 28 15.42 -8.17 -19.77
CA GLY A 28 14.87 -6.83 -19.96
C GLY A 28 15.53 -5.77 -19.09
N GLU A 29 15.53 -4.53 -19.57
CA GLU A 29 16.03 -3.35 -18.85
C GLU A 29 15.06 -2.88 -17.76
N ILE A 30 13.77 -3.19 -17.92
CA ILE A 30 12.70 -2.86 -16.99
C ILE A 30 12.18 -4.17 -16.40
N ILE A 31 12.04 -4.20 -15.07
CA ILE A 31 11.47 -5.32 -14.33
C ILE A 31 10.10 -4.91 -13.83
N ALA A 32 9.06 -5.61 -14.30
CA ALA A 32 7.71 -5.49 -13.80
C ALA A 32 7.43 -6.63 -12.81
N VAL A 33 6.76 -6.34 -11.69
CA VAL A 33 6.36 -7.32 -10.69
C VAL A 33 4.84 -7.32 -10.56
N PHE A 34 4.26 -8.50 -10.74
CA PHE A 34 2.84 -8.78 -10.58
C PHE A 34 2.68 -9.98 -9.63
N ASP A 35 1.67 -9.92 -8.77
CA ASP A 35 1.26 -11.08 -7.98
C ASP A 35 0.54 -12.11 -8.85
N ALA A 36 0.45 -13.35 -8.36
CA ALA A 36 -0.09 -14.46 -9.14
C ALA A 36 -1.60 -14.35 -9.40
N ASP A 37 -2.32 -13.61 -8.57
CA ASP A 37 -3.75 -13.30 -8.69
C ASP A 37 -4.02 -11.99 -9.45
N ALA A 38 -2.96 -11.31 -9.92
CA ALA A 38 -3.09 -10.04 -10.60
C ALA A 38 -3.78 -10.18 -11.97
N ARG A 39 -4.74 -9.29 -12.24
CA ARG A 39 -5.30 -9.09 -13.58
C ARG A 39 -4.83 -7.74 -14.10
N ILE A 40 -4.21 -7.75 -15.27
CA ILE A 40 -3.47 -6.60 -15.78
C ILE A 40 -4.29 -5.94 -16.89
N GLY A 41 -4.48 -4.61 -16.83
CA GLY A 41 -5.13 -3.88 -17.90
C GLY A 41 -4.37 -4.02 -19.24
N PRO A 42 -5.06 -4.05 -20.39
CA PRO A 42 -4.45 -4.35 -21.69
C PRO A 42 -3.33 -3.38 -22.10
N ASP A 43 -3.45 -2.11 -21.75
CA ASP A 43 -2.46 -1.07 -22.06
C ASP A 43 -1.50 -0.76 -20.91
N PHE A 44 -1.50 -1.57 -19.84
CA PHE A 44 -0.73 -1.32 -18.61
C PHE A 44 0.72 -0.89 -18.89
N LEU A 45 1.47 -1.70 -19.64
CA LEU A 45 2.88 -1.42 -19.94
C LEU A 45 3.08 -0.18 -20.82
N LYS A 46 2.20 0.05 -21.79
CA LYS A 46 2.25 1.24 -22.67
C LYS A 46 2.05 2.52 -21.87
N THR A 47 1.21 2.46 -20.82
CA THR A 47 0.88 3.61 -19.97
C THR A 47 1.95 3.87 -18.90
N ILE A 48 2.49 2.82 -18.26
CA ILE A 48 3.39 2.99 -17.11
C ILE A 48 4.86 3.20 -17.50
N ILE A 49 5.35 2.55 -18.57
CA ILE A 49 6.77 2.63 -18.96
C ILE A 49 7.24 4.07 -19.26
N PRO A 50 6.46 4.93 -19.96
CA PRO A 50 6.89 6.29 -20.27
C PRO A 50 7.31 7.15 -19.06
N TYR A 51 6.80 6.85 -17.85
CA TYR A 51 7.21 7.54 -16.62
C TYR A 51 8.69 7.35 -16.28
N LEU A 52 9.33 6.27 -16.76
CA LEU A 52 10.77 6.03 -16.60
C LEU A 52 11.65 6.91 -17.51
N ASN A 53 11.08 7.60 -18.49
CA ASN A 53 11.84 8.52 -19.35
C ASN A 53 12.18 9.83 -18.63
N GLU A 54 11.56 10.09 -17.48
CA GLU A 54 11.86 11.28 -16.69
C GLU A 54 13.17 11.12 -15.90
N ASP A 55 13.96 12.20 -15.85
CA ASP A 55 15.27 12.20 -15.22
C ASP A 55 15.25 11.72 -13.77
N GLY A 56 15.98 10.63 -13.52
CA GLY A 56 16.19 10.02 -12.22
C GLY A 56 15.02 9.16 -11.72
N VAL A 57 13.98 8.93 -12.53
CA VAL A 57 12.90 8.00 -12.19
C VAL A 57 13.34 6.58 -12.48
N GLU A 58 13.40 5.75 -11.44
CA GLU A 58 13.85 4.36 -11.54
C GLU A 58 12.80 3.36 -11.04
N GLY A 59 11.66 3.86 -10.56
CA GLY A 59 10.54 3.05 -10.11
C GLY A 59 9.22 3.75 -10.36
N VAL A 60 8.18 2.97 -10.70
CA VAL A 60 6.83 3.49 -10.88
C VAL A 60 5.83 2.50 -10.29
N GLN A 61 4.90 2.99 -9.48
CA GLN A 61 3.79 2.22 -8.94
C GLN A 61 2.52 2.50 -9.75
N ALA A 62 1.86 1.45 -10.22
CA ALA A 62 0.54 1.55 -10.83
C ALA A 62 -0.56 1.69 -9.78
N ARG A 63 -1.75 2.06 -10.25
CA ARG A 63 -2.97 1.98 -9.46
C ARG A 63 -3.36 0.51 -9.23
N VAL A 64 -3.77 0.20 -8.00
CA VAL A 64 -4.29 -1.12 -7.62
C VAL A 64 -5.78 -1.00 -7.35
N ARG A 65 -6.57 -1.94 -7.86
CA ARG A 65 -8.03 -2.03 -7.71
C ARG A 65 -8.43 -3.44 -7.25
N MET A 66 -9.60 -3.59 -6.64
CA MET A 66 -10.14 -4.87 -6.20
C MET A 66 -11.16 -5.38 -7.22
N TYR A 67 -10.98 -6.60 -7.75
CA TYR A 67 -11.93 -7.15 -8.73
C TYR A 67 -13.18 -7.78 -8.09
N ASN A 68 -13.13 -8.16 -6.81
CA ASN A 68 -14.26 -8.70 -6.04
C ASN A 68 -14.80 -7.68 -5.01
N SER A 69 -14.71 -6.38 -5.30
CA SER A 69 -15.14 -5.31 -4.39
C SER A 69 -16.63 -5.41 -4.00
N ASN A 70 -17.45 -5.98 -4.87
CA ASN A 70 -18.88 -6.19 -4.68
C ASN A 70 -19.27 -7.42 -3.82
N GLU A 71 -18.32 -8.25 -3.38
CA GLU A 71 -18.61 -9.49 -2.66
C GLU A 71 -19.25 -9.25 -1.28
N ASN A 72 -18.72 -8.31 -0.50
CA ASN A 72 -19.28 -7.89 0.78
C ASN A 72 -18.73 -6.52 1.24
N LEU A 73 -19.16 -6.04 2.41
CA LEU A 73 -18.71 -4.76 2.94
C LEU A 73 -17.18 -4.71 3.14
N LEU A 74 -16.54 -5.81 3.57
CA LEU A 74 -15.08 -5.83 3.79
C LEU A 74 -14.30 -5.72 2.48
N THR A 75 -14.77 -6.34 1.39
CA THR A 75 -14.15 -6.19 0.07
C THR A 75 -14.38 -4.79 -0.51
N ALA A 76 -15.57 -4.22 -0.30
CA ALA A 76 -15.88 -2.84 -0.70
C ALA A 76 -14.99 -1.83 0.03
N MET A 77 -14.75 -2.02 1.34
CA MET A 77 -13.88 -1.14 2.12
C MET A 77 -12.41 -1.22 1.69
N GLN A 78 -11.95 -2.36 1.19
CA GLN A 78 -10.61 -2.49 0.61
C GLN A 78 -10.49 -1.75 -0.73
N GLU A 79 -11.55 -1.74 -1.54
CA GLU A 79 -11.60 -0.92 -2.76
C GLU A 79 -11.54 0.58 -2.43
N VAL A 80 -12.36 1.02 -1.46
CA VAL A 80 -12.31 2.40 -0.97
C VAL A 80 -10.91 2.73 -0.43
N GLU A 81 -10.32 1.87 0.40
CA GLU A 81 -8.97 2.06 0.94
C GLU A 81 -7.94 2.35 -0.16
N PHE A 82 -7.90 1.50 -1.19
CA PHE A 82 -6.95 1.62 -2.29
C PHE A 82 -7.28 2.79 -3.23
N ALA A 83 -8.54 3.13 -3.40
CA ALA A 83 -8.98 4.34 -4.09
C ALA A 83 -8.44 5.61 -3.41
N ILE A 84 -8.62 5.74 -2.08
CA ILE A 84 -8.08 6.87 -1.31
C ILE A 84 -6.55 6.89 -1.39
N PHE A 85 -5.94 5.72 -1.24
CA PHE A 85 -4.50 5.58 -1.27
C PHE A 85 -3.89 6.05 -2.60
N GLY A 86 -4.45 5.60 -3.72
CA GLY A 86 -4.00 5.96 -5.07
C GLY A 86 -4.38 7.39 -5.46
N ASN A 87 -5.67 7.72 -5.40
CA ASN A 87 -6.23 8.96 -5.97
C ASN A 87 -5.94 10.22 -5.15
N VAL A 88 -5.62 10.04 -3.87
CA VAL A 88 -5.35 11.14 -2.94
C VAL A 88 -3.89 11.10 -2.52
N ILE A 89 -3.46 10.05 -1.82
CA ILE A 89 -2.15 10.05 -1.15
C ILE A 89 -1.00 9.97 -2.18
N LEU A 90 -1.00 8.94 -3.03
CA LEU A 90 0.06 8.76 -4.03
C LEU A 90 0.01 9.85 -5.11
N ARG A 91 -1.19 10.20 -5.60
CA ARG A 91 -1.35 11.27 -6.59
C ARG A 91 -0.92 12.63 -6.06
N ALA A 92 -1.21 12.97 -4.80
CA ALA A 92 -0.72 14.21 -4.21
C ALA A 92 0.82 14.22 -4.10
N LYS A 93 1.42 13.11 -3.66
CA LYS A 93 2.89 12.98 -3.62
C LYS A 93 3.51 13.18 -5.00
N ASP A 94 2.94 12.53 -6.00
CA ASP A 94 3.38 12.61 -7.39
C ASP A 94 3.36 14.05 -7.94
N ILE A 95 2.24 14.76 -7.74
CA ILE A 95 2.08 16.18 -8.12
C ILE A 95 3.07 17.08 -7.38
N MET A 96 3.36 16.79 -6.11
CA MET A 96 4.32 17.53 -5.29
C MET A 96 5.79 17.21 -5.61
N GLY A 97 6.08 16.32 -6.57
CA GLY A 97 7.43 15.83 -6.84
C GLY A 97 8.05 15.02 -5.71
N LYS A 98 7.22 14.52 -4.78
CA LYS A 98 7.61 13.58 -3.72
C LYS A 98 7.62 12.16 -4.28
N ASN A 99 8.38 11.28 -3.66
CA ASN A 99 8.41 9.87 -4.05
C ASN A 99 7.11 9.18 -3.64
N ALA A 100 6.58 8.40 -4.57
CA ALA A 100 5.69 7.28 -4.27
C ALA A 100 6.51 6.13 -3.64
N PHE A 101 5.86 5.00 -3.41
CA PHE A 101 6.51 3.75 -3.02
C PHE A 101 5.86 2.62 -3.81
N LEU A 102 6.60 1.53 -3.90
CA LEU A 102 6.23 0.32 -4.59
C LEU A 102 5.53 -0.63 -3.61
N GLY A 103 4.41 -1.21 -4.03
CA GLY A 103 3.51 -2.03 -3.22
C GLY A 103 3.48 -3.52 -3.60
N GLY A 104 4.49 -3.99 -4.32
CA GLY A 104 4.71 -5.41 -4.59
C GLY A 104 3.92 -5.98 -5.78
N ASN A 105 2.79 -5.35 -6.13
CA ASN A 105 1.93 -5.69 -7.25
C ASN A 105 1.73 -4.46 -8.16
N GLY A 106 1.84 -4.65 -9.48
CA GLY A 106 1.71 -3.56 -10.46
C GLY A 106 2.82 -2.51 -10.36
N GLN A 107 4.02 -2.92 -9.96
CA GLN A 107 5.19 -2.04 -9.90
C GLN A 107 6.15 -2.32 -11.06
N ILE A 108 6.82 -1.28 -11.54
CA ILE A 108 7.99 -1.41 -12.42
C ILE A 108 9.20 -0.70 -11.82
N ALA A 109 10.39 -1.20 -12.13
CA ALA A 109 11.65 -0.51 -11.83
C ALA A 109 12.73 -0.91 -12.84
N THR A 110 13.73 -0.06 -13.03
CA THR A 110 14.83 -0.42 -13.92
C THR A 110 15.71 -1.49 -13.27
N LYS A 111 16.16 -2.43 -14.09
CA LYS A 111 17.06 -3.50 -13.68
C LYS A 111 18.37 -2.94 -13.11
N LYS A 112 18.85 -1.83 -13.68
CA LYS A 112 20.05 -1.11 -13.21
C LYS A 112 19.88 -0.67 -11.75
N ALA A 113 18.83 0.10 -11.46
CA ALA A 113 18.62 0.61 -10.11
C ALA A 113 18.38 -0.52 -9.10
N ILE A 114 17.65 -1.57 -9.46
CA ILE A 114 17.48 -2.77 -8.63
C ILE A 114 18.83 -3.39 -8.28
N LYS A 115 19.75 -3.53 -9.24
CA LYS A 115 21.08 -4.09 -9.01
C LYS A 115 21.94 -3.20 -8.13
N GLU A 116 21.92 -1.89 -8.34
CA GLU A 116 22.72 -0.95 -7.54
C GLU A 116 22.30 -0.90 -6.07
N ILE A 117 21.00 -1.07 -5.77
CA ILE A 117 20.52 -1.16 -4.38
C ILE A 117 20.71 -2.56 -3.76
N GLY A 118 21.33 -3.50 -4.48
CA GLY A 118 21.58 -4.87 -4.03
C GLY A 118 20.36 -5.80 -4.06
N GLY A 119 19.36 -5.51 -4.90
CA GLY A 119 18.15 -6.31 -5.07
C GLY A 119 17.16 -6.22 -3.90
N TRP A 120 16.20 -7.15 -3.90
CA TRP A 120 15.22 -7.28 -2.84
C TRP A 120 15.86 -7.85 -1.58
N ASP A 121 15.51 -7.30 -0.41
CA ASP A 121 15.87 -7.93 0.85
C ASP A 121 15.02 -9.21 1.04
N GLY A 122 15.66 -10.37 0.89
CA GLY A 122 14.98 -11.66 1.04
C GLY A 122 14.46 -11.92 2.46
N PHE A 123 14.94 -11.19 3.47
CA PHE A 123 14.49 -11.33 4.85
C PHE A 123 13.33 -10.39 5.22
N ALA A 124 13.07 -9.36 4.41
CA ALA A 124 12.01 -8.40 4.67
C ALA A 124 10.62 -9.06 4.55
N VAL A 125 9.68 -8.64 5.40
CA VAL A 125 8.26 -9.02 5.28
C VAL A 125 7.60 -8.33 4.09
N THR A 126 8.02 -7.08 3.86
CA THR A 126 7.56 -6.16 2.82
C THR A 126 8.78 -5.76 2.00
N GLU A 127 9.21 -6.64 1.10
CA GLU A 127 10.42 -6.47 0.28
C GLU A 127 10.33 -5.28 -0.68
N ASP A 128 9.10 -4.95 -1.08
CA ASP A 128 8.67 -3.83 -1.92
C ASP A 128 8.88 -2.46 -1.25
N LEU A 129 8.44 -2.32 -0.01
CA LEU A 129 8.64 -1.12 0.81
C LEU A 129 10.13 -0.93 1.12
N ASN A 130 10.83 -2.02 1.42
CA ASN A 130 12.28 -2.02 1.62
C ASN A 130 13.01 -1.53 0.37
N MET A 131 12.66 -2.06 -0.80
CA MET A 131 13.18 -1.62 -2.09
C MET A 131 12.91 -0.13 -2.32
N SER A 132 11.71 0.35 -2.02
CA SER A 132 11.33 1.76 -2.17
C SER A 132 12.23 2.68 -1.34
N VAL A 133 12.46 2.34 -0.07
CA VAL A 133 13.36 3.10 0.81
C VAL A 133 14.79 3.10 0.27
N LYS A 134 15.30 1.96 -0.20
CA LYS A 134 16.65 1.86 -0.76
C LYS A 134 16.81 2.69 -2.03
N LEU A 135 15.81 2.71 -2.92
CA LEU A 135 15.82 3.55 -4.12
C LEU A 135 15.90 5.03 -3.73
N ILE A 136 15.02 5.49 -2.82
CA ILE A 136 14.99 6.88 -2.36
C ILE A 136 16.33 7.27 -1.71
N MET A 137 16.91 6.37 -0.90
CA MET A 137 18.21 6.57 -0.27
C MET A 137 19.38 6.69 -1.24
N ASN A 138 19.27 6.09 -2.44
CA ASN A 138 20.23 6.23 -3.53
C ASN A 138 19.95 7.45 -4.42
N GLY A 139 19.01 8.32 -4.02
CA GLY A 139 18.67 9.54 -4.73
C GLY A 139 17.66 9.37 -5.86
N TYR A 140 17.28 8.13 -6.17
CA TYR A 140 16.31 7.80 -7.21
C TYR A 140 14.90 8.31 -6.89
N LYS A 141 14.14 8.55 -7.95
CA LYS A 141 12.75 8.97 -7.90
C LYS A 141 11.83 7.77 -8.12
N ILE A 142 10.72 7.75 -7.39
CA ILE A 142 9.63 6.79 -7.59
C ILE A 142 8.36 7.58 -7.92
N ARG A 143 7.79 7.34 -9.10
CA ARG A 143 6.55 7.99 -9.55
C ARG A 143 5.32 7.12 -9.32
N TYR A 144 4.14 7.72 -9.37
CA TYR A 144 2.86 7.02 -9.36
C TYR A 144 2.15 7.23 -10.70
N CYS A 145 1.75 6.13 -11.34
CA CYS A 145 0.94 6.13 -12.55
C CYS A 145 -0.49 5.71 -12.19
N GLY A 146 -1.40 6.69 -12.10
CA GLY A 146 -2.80 6.43 -11.73
C GLY A 146 -3.64 5.87 -12.88
N GLU A 147 -3.12 5.95 -14.09
CA GLU A 147 -3.75 5.61 -15.36
C GLU A 147 -3.49 4.15 -15.76
N ALA A 148 -2.40 3.54 -15.27
CA ALA A 148 -2.16 2.11 -15.38
C ALA A 148 -2.82 1.39 -14.19
N VAL A 149 -3.62 0.37 -14.47
CA VAL A 149 -4.39 -0.35 -13.44
C VAL A 149 -4.01 -1.83 -13.41
N VAL A 150 -3.69 -2.31 -12.20
CA VAL A 150 -3.66 -3.74 -11.87
C VAL A 150 -4.81 -4.05 -10.92
N TYR A 151 -5.52 -5.15 -11.18
CA TYR A 151 -6.56 -5.65 -10.28
C TYR A 151 -6.01 -6.79 -9.44
N GLN A 152 -6.42 -6.87 -8.18
CA GLN A 152 -6.10 -7.95 -7.26
C GLN A 152 -7.34 -8.40 -6.49
N GLU A 153 -7.24 -9.54 -5.79
CA GLU A 153 -8.34 -10.02 -4.95
C GLU A 153 -8.36 -9.29 -3.60
N ALA A 154 -9.47 -8.67 -3.25
CA ALA A 154 -9.74 -8.24 -1.88
C ALA A 154 -9.98 -9.47 -0.98
N VAL A 155 -9.58 -9.38 0.29
CA VAL A 155 -9.74 -10.49 1.24
C VAL A 155 -11.14 -10.45 1.86
N PRO A 156 -12.03 -11.42 1.61
CA PRO A 156 -13.43 -11.30 2.01
C PRO A 156 -13.73 -11.69 3.46
N LYS A 157 -12.76 -12.29 4.17
CA LYS A 157 -12.92 -12.75 5.56
C LYS A 157 -12.05 -11.98 6.52
N TRP A 158 -12.64 -11.51 7.63
CA TRP A 158 -11.97 -10.69 8.63
C TRP A 158 -10.72 -11.34 9.25
N ASP A 159 -10.73 -12.64 9.52
CA ASP A 159 -9.59 -13.35 10.11
C ASP A 159 -8.40 -13.43 9.15
N LEU A 160 -8.66 -13.71 7.87
CA LEU A 160 -7.65 -13.72 6.82
C LEU A 160 -7.13 -12.31 6.52
N PHE A 161 -8.05 -11.34 6.46
CA PHE A 161 -7.74 -9.93 6.26
C PHE A 161 -6.83 -9.42 7.38
N PHE A 162 -7.18 -9.66 8.64
CA PHE A 162 -6.40 -9.20 9.78
C PHE A 162 -5.00 -9.82 9.81
N ARG A 163 -4.86 -11.11 9.46
CA ARG A 163 -3.54 -11.76 9.31
C ARG A 163 -2.68 -11.09 8.22
N GLN A 164 -3.29 -10.76 7.08
CA GLN A 164 -2.60 -10.04 6.00
C GLN A 164 -2.15 -8.65 6.48
N ARG A 165 -3.03 -7.91 7.14
CA ARG A 165 -2.73 -6.55 7.62
C ARG A 165 -1.68 -6.56 8.73
N ILE A 166 -1.70 -7.54 9.64
CA ILE A 166 -0.65 -7.67 10.67
C ILE A 166 0.70 -7.83 9.98
N ARG A 167 0.78 -8.66 8.93
CA ARG A 167 2.01 -8.87 8.16
C ARG A 167 2.50 -7.56 7.53
N TRP A 168 1.63 -6.81 6.86
CA TRP A 168 1.99 -5.54 6.24
C TRP A 168 2.44 -4.49 7.27
N ALA A 169 1.68 -4.34 8.36
CA ALA A 169 1.99 -3.42 9.44
C ALA A 169 3.31 -3.78 10.14
N THR A 170 3.56 -5.08 10.38
CA THR A 170 4.82 -5.58 10.94
C THR A 170 5.99 -5.22 10.02
N GLY A 171 5.87 -5.47 8.72
CA GLY A 171 6.91 -5.13 7.75
C GLY A 171 7.17 -3.63 7.63
N ASN A 172 6.12 -2.81 7.76
CA ASN A 172 6.23 -1.36 7.79
C ASN A 172 7.00 -0.88 9.03
N LEU A 173 6.68 -1.40 10.22
CA LEU A 173 7.42 -1.10 11.46
C LEU A 173 8.87 -1.59 11.39
N GLU A 174 9.11 -2.83 10.95
CA GLU A 174 10.45 -3.37 10.75
C GLU A 174 11.27 -2.46 9.82
N THR A 175 10.68 -2.06 8.68
CA THR A 175 11.35 -1.15 7.73
C THR A 175 11.63 0.20 8.36
N LEU A 176 10.69 0.77 9.11
CA LEU A 176 10.89 2.02 9.85
C LEU A 176 12.08 1.92 10.79
N PHE A 177 12.11 0.96 11.71
CA PHE A 177 13.18 0.86 12.70
C PHE A 177 14.54 0.49 12.08
N VAL A 178 14.58 -0.33 11.03
CA VAL A 178 15.83 -0.71 10.36
C VAL A 178 16.41 0.44 9.53
N TYR A 179 15.57 1.26 8.91
CA TYR A 179 16.02 2.28 7.95
C TYR A 179 15.96 3.70 8.47
N LEU A 180 15.32 4.02 9.60
CA LEU A 180 15.20 5.41 10.09
C LEU A 180 16.55 6.12 10.18
N THR A 181 17.52 5.53 10.89
CA THR A 181 18.88 6.10 11.00
C THR A 181 19.59 6.11 9.65
N LYS A 182 19.39 5.09 8.81
CA LYS A 182 20.00 5.00 7.49
C LYS A 182 19.49 6.11 6.55
N ILE A 183 18.20 6.40 6.57
CA ILE A 183 17.56 7.49 5.83
C ILE A 183 18.13 8.83 6.31
N MET A 184 18.23 9.03 7.62
CA MET A 184 18.78 10.27 8.19
C MET A 184 20.23 10.51 7.79
N ASN A 185 21.03 9.43 7.64
CA ASN A 185 22.42 9.49 7.22
C ASN A 185 22.62 9.45 5.69
N ALA A 186 21.57 9.19 4.91
CA ALA A 186 21.69 9.11 3.45
C ALA A 186 22.12 10.45 2.85
N PRO A 187 22.97 10.45 1.80
CA PRO A 187 23.48 11.66 1.14
C PRO A 187 22.43 12.24 0.15
N ILE A 188 21.21 12.45 0.63
CA ILE A 188 20.08 12.99 -0.14
C ILE A 188 19.54 14.28 0.51
N PRO A 189 18.84 15.14 -0.25
CA PRO A 189 18.21 16.33 0.30
C PRO A 189 17.26 16.02 1.47
N PHE A 190 17.20 16.92 2.45
CA PHE A 190 16.41 16.73 3.67
C PHE A 190 14.93 16.46 3.41
N TYR A 191 14.32 17.14 2.42
CA TYR A 191 12.91 16.91 2.08
C TYR A 191 12.63 15.48 1.60
N LYS A 192 13.58 14.81 0.94
CA LYS A 192 13.45 13.40 0.53
C LYS A 192 13.51 12.46 1.75
N LYS A 193 14.34 12.80 2.76
CA LYS A 193 14.39 12.08 4.04
C LYS A 193 13.06 12.15 4.77
N ILE A 194 12.52 13.36 4.89
CA ILE A 194 11.21 13.59 5.50
C ILE A 194 10.11 12.84 4.73
N ASN A 195 10.11 12.89 3.40
CA ASN A 195 9.14 12.16 2.59
C ASN A 195 9.17 10.64 2.82
N ALA A 196 10.36 10.04 2.91
CA ALA A 196 10.50 8.61 3.21
C ALA A 196 10.03 8.27 4.63
N ILE A 197 10.36 9.10 5.62
CA ILE A 197 9.95 8.91 7.02
C ILE A 197 8.43 9.09 7.17
N GLU A 198 7.86 10.15 6.59
CA GLU A 198 6.41 10.42 6.55
C GLU A 198 5.63 9.19 6.07
N GLN A 199 6.12 8.53 5.01
CA GLN A 199 5.50 7.33 4.45
C GLN A 199 5.51 6.15 5.43
N LEU A 200 6.62 5.95 6.14
CA LEU A 200 6.78 4.87 7.12
C LEU A 200 6.00 5.14 8.41
N PHE A 201 5.72 6.41 8.72
CA PHE A 201 4.86 6.79 9.85
C PHE A 201 3.37 6.87 9.50
N PHE A 202 2.98 6.80 8.23
CA PHE A 202 1.61 7.03 7.81
C PHE A 202 0.60 6.09 8.49
N LEU A 203 0.93 4.80 8.62
CA LEU A 203 0.09 3.82 9.32
C LEU A 203 -0.07 4.17 10.81
N LEU A 204 1.02 4.58 11.46
CA LEU A 204 1.03 5.00 12.87
C LEU A 204 0.18 6.25 13.07
N LEU A 205 0.28 7.20 12.14
CA LEU A 205 -0.50 8.42 12.17
C LEU A 205 -2.00 8.11 12.12
N ILE A 206 -2.46 7.26 11.19
CA ILE A 206 -3.88 6.92 11.11
C ILE A 206 -4.35 6.19 12.38
N ALA A 207 -3.58 5.24 12.89
CA ALA A 207 -3.91 4.56 14.15
C ALA A 207 -4.07 5.56 15.31
N PHE A 208 -3.17 6.55 15.40
CA PHE A 208 -3.23 7.61 16.40
C PHE A 208 -4.46 8.53 16.22
N VAL A 209 -4.84 8.84 14.97
CA VAL A 209 -6.09 9.54 14.67
C VAL A 209 -7.31 8.76 15.18
N MET A 210 -7.33 7.44 14.96
CA MET A 210 -8.43 6.60 15.45
C MET A 210 -8.51 6.57 16.98
N VAL A 211 -7.37 6.63 17.69
CA VAL A 211 -7.35 6.80 19.16
C VAL A 211 -8.00 8.13 19.55
N GLY A 212 -7.69 9.22 18.83
CA GLY A 212 -8.31 10.53 19.03
C GLY A 212 -9.84 10.48 18.93
N TYR A 213 -10.37 9.80 17.90
CA TYR A 213 -11.82 9.62 17.76
C TYR A 213 -12.43 8.85 18.94
N VAL A 214 -11.79 7.76 19.38
CA VAL A 214 -12.27 6.98 20.54
C VAL A 214 -12.30 7.85 21.81
N VAL A 215 -11.26 8.65 22.05
CA VAL A 215 -11.22 9.58 23.21
C VAL A 215 -12.39 10.58 23.15
N VAL A 216 -12.64 11.19 22.00
CA VAL A 216 -13.74 12.15 21.82
C VAL A 216 -15.10 11.49 22.05
N ILE A 217 -15.33 10.29 21.51
CA ILE A 217 -16.58 9.54 21.70
C ILE A 217 -16.82 9.23 23.19
N LEU A 218 -15.79 8.78 23.90
CA LEU A 218 -15.88 8.45 25.33
C LEU A 218 -16.17 9.69 26.20
N GLN A 219 -15.63 10.86 25.85
CA GLN A 219 -15.91 12.12 26.53
C GLN A 219 -17.34 12.60 26.28
N ILE A 220 -17.80 12.61 25.02
CA ILE A 220 -19.16 13.03 24.66
C ILE A 220 -20.20 12.10 25.30
N GLY A 221 -19.93 10.79 25.33
CA GLY A 221 -20.78 9.80 25.99
C GLY A 221 -20.74 9.86 27.52
N ASN A 222 -19.94 10.75 28.12
CA ASN A 222 -19.71 10.85 29.56
C ASN A 222 -19.28 9.51 30.21
N ILE A 223 -18.58 8.66 29.46
CA ILE A 223 -18.09 7.35 29.92
C ILE A 223 -16.76 7.52 30.65
N MET A 224 -15.84 8.31 30.08
CA MET A 224 -14.55 8.64 30.69
C MET A 224 -14.17 10.10 30.38
N GLN A 225 -13.73 10.82 31.40
CA GLN A 225 -13.28 12.20 31.28
C GLN A 225 -11.75 12.25 31.20
N PHE A 226 -11.24 12.76 30.08
CA PHE A 226 -9.81 12.96 29.88
C PHE A 226 -9.47 14.45 30.01
N HIS A 227 -8.47 14.78 30.83
CA HIS A 227 -8.06 16.18 31.09
C HIS A 227 -7.01 16.72 30.11
N PHE A 228 -6.50 15.89 29.20
CA PHE A 228 -5.58 16.31 28.16
C PHE A 228 -6.34 16.75 26.90
N GLY A 229 -6.17 18.02 26.50
CA GLY A 229 -6.83 18.57 25.31
C GLY A 229 -6.23 18.11 23.98
N ALA A 230 -4.98 17.62 23.98
CA ALA A 230 -4.26 17.28 22.75
C ALA A 230 -4.96 16.19 21.90
N PRO A 231 -5.44 15.05 22.44
CA PRO A 231 -6.15 14.05 21.64
C PRO A 231 -7.47 14.57 21.03
N VAL A 232 -8.17 15.47 21.72
CA VAL A 232 -9.38 16.11 21.19
C VAL A 232 -9.04 17.03 20.03
N VAL A 233 -8.05 17.91 20.21
CA VAL A 233 -7.57 18.81 19.15
C VAL A 233 -7.09 18.03 17.94
N ILE A 234 -6.32 16.96 18.16
CA ILE A 234 -5.83 16.08 17.09
C ILE A 234 -6.99 15.38 16.40
N GLY A 235 -7.96 14.83 17.13
CA GLY A 235 -9.15 14.21 16.57
C GLY A 235 -9.92 15.18 15.67
N VAL A 236 -10.20 16.38 16.16
CA VAL A 236 -10.92 17.43 15.41
C VAL A 236 -10.15 17.87 14.17
N LEU A 237 -8.87 18.21 14.29
CA LEU A 237 -8.03 18.59 13.15
C LEU A 237 -7.94 17.46 12.12
N SER A 238 -7.89 16.22 12.60
CA SER A 238 -7.84 15.04 11.73
C SER A 238 -9.16 14.78 11.03
N THR A 239 -10.31 15.15 11.59
CA THR A 239 -11.61 15.13 10.87
C THR A 239 -11.56 15.98 9.60
N PHE A 240 -11.01 17.19 9.72
CA PHE A 240 -10.88 18.13 8.60
C PHE A 240 -9.80 17.72 7.59
N ALA A 241 -8.91 16.79 7.92
CA ALA A 241 -8.00 16.18 6.95
C ALA A 241 -8.59 14.89 6.34
N PHE A 242 -9.22 14.05 7.17
CA PHE A 242 -9.66 12.70 6.83
C PHE A 242 -10.87 12.72 5.90
N PHE A 243 -11.99 13.32 6.30
CA PHE A 243 -13.21 13.29 5.50
C PHE A 243 -13.07 14.02 4.15
N PRO A 244 -12.45 15.21 4.07
CA PRO A 244 -12.21 15.83 2.77
C PRO A 244 -11.33 14.97 1.85
N SER A 245 -10.34 14.25 2.38
CA SER A 245 -9.56 13.28 1.61
C SER A 245 -10.44 12.15 1.09
N LEU A 246 -11.35 11.61 1.90
CA LEU A 246 -12.30 10.59 1.45
C LEU A 246 -13.20 11.10 0.33
N PHE A 247 -13.77 12.28 0.50
CA PHE A 247 -14.65 12.90 -0.49
C PHE A 247 -13.93 13.12 -1.81
N ILE A 248 -12.70 13.64 -1.79
CA ILE A 248 -11.90 13.85 -3.00
C ILE A 248 -11.58 12.50 -3.67
N GLY A 249 -11.19 11.49 -2.89
CA GLY A 249 -10.85 10.18 -3.44
C GLY A 249 -12.02 9.48 -4.10
N LEU A 250 -13.19 9.46 -3.43
CA LEU A 250 -14.42 8.86 -3.94
C LEU A 250 -15.03 9.67 -5.10
N TYR A 251 -14.94 11.00 -5.06
CA TYR A 251 -15.35 11.83 -6.19
C TYR A 251 -14.52 11.55 -7.46
N ARG A 252 -13.23 11.25 -7.32
CA ARG A 252 -12.37 10.85 -8.45
C ARG A 252 -12.69 9.46 -8.99
N GLU A 253 -13.32 8.62 -8.19
CA GLU A 253 -13.96 7.39 -8.64
C GLU A 253 -15.30 7.63 -9.32
N LYS A 254 -15.72 8.90 -9.48
CA LYS A 254 -17.03 9.28 -10.03
C LYS A 254 -18.22 8.72 -9.23
N ALA A 255 -18.01 8.45 -7.94
CA ALA A 255 -19.08 8.03 -7.04
C ALA A 255 -20.16 9.11 -6.92
N LEU A 256 -21.42 8.69 -6.81
CA LEU A 256 -22.55 9.61 -6.64
C LEU A 256 -22.47 10.30 -5.26
N PRO A 257 -22.98 11.54 -5.10
CA PRO A 257 -22.84 12.29 -3.84
C PRO A 257 -23.35 11.55 -2.59
N HIS A 258 -24.48 10.85 -2.70
CA HIS A 258 -25.02 10.07 -1.58
C HIS A 258 -24.13 8.87 -1.24
N VAL A 259 -23.47 8.28 -2.24
CA VAL A 259 -22.52 7.19 -2.08
C VAL A 259 -21.27 7.64 -1.36
N ILE A 260 -20.73 8.80 -1.76
CA ILE A 260 -19.58 9.43 -1.08
C ILE A 260 -19.86 9.58 0.42
N ILE A 261 -21.06 10.01 0.79
CA ILE A 261 -21.43 10.22 2.20
C ILE A 261 -21.43 8.91 2.98
N TYR A 262 -22.21 7.90 2.57
CA TYR A 262 -22.31 6.67 3.36
C TYR A 262 -20.99 5.86 3.34
N ARG A 263 -20.27 5.82 2.20
CA ARG A 263 -18.95 5.18 2.11
C ARG A 263 -17.90 5.85 2.98
N SER A 264 -17.97 7.17 3.15
CA SER A 264 -17.05 7.87 4.04
C SER A 264 -17.25 7.45 5.51
N ILE A 265 -18.50 7.22 5.92
CA ILE A 265 -18.84 6.76 7.27
C ILE A 265 -18.45 5.29 7.45
N GLU A 266 -18.76 4.43 6.48
CA GLU A 266 -18.36 3.02 6.48
C GLU A 266 -16.84 2.87 6.54
N TYR A 267 -16.10 3.66 5.75
CA TYR A 267 -14.65 3.61 5.73
C TYR A 267 -14.03 4.15 7.02
N TRP A 268 -14.60 5.22 7.58
CA TRP A 268 -14.22 5.69 8.92
C TRP A 268 -14.38 4.60 9.97
N ALA A 269 -15.51 3.88 9.97
CA ALA A 269 -15.75 2.77 10.89
C ALA A 269 -14.81 1.58 10.61
N TYR A 270 -14.57 1.26 9.34
CA TYR A 270 -13.60 0.25 8.91
C TYR A 270 -12.23 0.55 9.52
N CYS A 271 -11.73 1.79 9.45
CA CYS A 271 -10.43 2.17 10.02
C CYS A 271 -10.26 1.88 11.52
N LEU A 272 -11.32 1.58 12.28
CA LEU A 272 -11.20 1.15 13.70
C LEU A 272 -10.41 -0.16 13.86
N TYR A 273 -10.34 -1.00 12.82
CA TYR A 273 -9.49 -2.21 12.85
C TYR A 273 -8.00 -1.89 13.06
N LEU A 274 -7.57 -0.67 12.74
CA LEU A 274 -6.17 -0.23 12.90
C LEU A 274 -5.74 -0.18 14.37
N LEU A 275 -6.68 -0.03 15.32
CA LEU A 275 -6.38 0.02 16.74
C LEU A 275 -5.82 -1.31 17.27
N PRO A 276 -6.53 -2.46 17.17
CA PRO A 276 -5.95 -3.75 17.56
C PRO A 276 -4.79 -4.15 16.64
N LEU A 277 -4.82 -3.73 15.37
CA LEU A 277 -3.74 -4.01 14.43
C LEU A 277 -2.40 -3.45 14.89
N PHE A 278 -2.38 -2.20 15.37
CA PHE A 278 -1.15 -1.54 15.83
C PHE A 278 -0.45 -2.37 16.92
N PHE A 279 -1.20 -2.82 17.93
CA PHE A 279 -0.65 -3.67 18.99
C PHE A 279 -0.20 -5.03 18.47
N ALA A 280 -0.99 -5.66 17.59
CA ALA A 280 -0.65 -6.96 17.00
C ALA A 280 0.60 -6.89 16.11
N ALA A 281 0.77 -5.80 15.36
CA ALA A 281 1.95 -5.57 14.52
C ALA A 281 3.20 -5.32 15.35
N PHE A 282 3.09 -4.53 16.43
CA PHE A 282 4.20 -4.29 17.34
C PHE A 282 4.63 -5.56 18.08
N ALA A 283 3.65 -6.34 18.56
CA ALA A 283 3.90 -7.66 19.14
C ALA A 283 4.53 -8.61 18.11
N GLY A 284 4.02 -8.62 16.88
CA GLY A 284 4.57 -9.41 15.77
C GLY A 284 6.03 -9.07 15.49
N MET A 285 6.37 -7.78 15.41
CA MET A 285 7.76 -7.33 15.21
C MET A 285 8.71 -7.83 16.31
N ILE A 286 8.29 -7.78 17.57
CA ILE A 286 9.13 -8.20 18.71
C ILE A 286 9.23 -9.73 18.83
N THR A 287 8.13 -10.44 18.60
CA THR A 287 8.03 -11.89 18.88
C THR A 287 8.47 -12.78 17.74
N ARG A 288 8.67 -12.22 16.53
CA ARG A 288 9.01 -12.99 15.33
C ARG A 288 10.42 -13.56 15.41
N LYS A 289 10.50 -14.81 15.89
CA LYS A 289 11.73 -15.62 15.94
C LYS A 289 12.09 -16.28 14.61
N GLU A 290 11.10 -16.63 13.77
CA GLU A 290 11.32 -17.28 12.48
C GLU A 290 10.52 -16.62 11.33
N ARG A 291 11.14 -16.62 10.14
CA ARG A 291 10.74 -15.82 8.97
C ARG A 291 10.03 -16.69 7.92
N HIS A 292 8.82 -17.12 8.21
CA HIS A 292 7.98 -17.83 7.24
C HIS A 292 7.14 -16.84 6.41
N TRP A 293 7.09 -17.04 5.09
CA TRP A 293 6.16 -16.31 4.22
C TRP A 293 4.73 -16.80 4.47
N ALA A 294 3.91 -15.97 5.12
CA ALA A 294 2.48 -16.25 5.29
C ALA A 294 1.74 -15.90 3.98
N LYS A 295 1.34 -16.92 3.23
CA LYS A 295 0.58 -16.76 1.99
C LYS A 295 -0.84 -16.29 2.31
N THR A 296 -1.32 -15.26 1.62
CA THR A 296 -2.74 -14.92 1.62
C THR A 296 -3.48 -16.04 0.88
N HIS A 297 -4.55 -16.58 1.47
CA HIS A 297 -5.41 -17.52 0.77
C HIS A 297 -6.35 -16.75 -0.15
N HIS A 298 -6.30 -17.10 -1.43
CA HIS A 298 -7.09 -16.54 -2.51
C HIS A 298 -8.23 -17.52 -2.83
N SER A 299 -9.44 -17.00 -3.02
CA SER A 299 -10.63 -17.82 -3.35
C SER A 299 -10.65 -18.22 -4.82
N GLY A 300 -10.01 -17.42 -5.69
CA GLY A 300 -9.94 -17.68 -7.12
C GLY A 300 -11.28 -17.43 -7.80
N TYR A 301 -11.84 -16.23 -7.64
CA TYR A 301 -13.10 -15.83 -8.28
C TYR A 301 -12.97 -15.92 -9.82
N GLU A 302 -13.64 -16.88 -10.46
CA GLU A 302 -13.49 -17.12 -11.92
C GLU A 302 -14.37 -16.22 -12.80
N ASP A 303 -15.38 -15.56 -12.24
CA ASP A 303 -16.31 -14.74 -13.03
C ASP A 303 -15.85 -13.27 -13.07
N MET A 304 -15.39 -12.82 -14.25
CA MET A 304 -15.59 -11.44 -14.68
C MET A 304 -16.08 -11.42 -16.12
N ASP A 305 -17.16 -10.67 -16.35
CA ASP A 305 -17.55 -10.19 -17.67
C ASP A 305 -16.38 -9.42 -18.29
N GLU A 306 -16.09 -9.65 -19.56
CA GLU A 306 -14.98 -9.01 -20.31
C GLU A 306 -15.01 -7.47 -20.24
N ASP A 307 -16.16 -6.89 -19.88
CA ASP A 307 -16.43 -5.45 -19.77
C ASP A 307 -15.61 -4.71 -18.69
N ILE A 308 -15.23 -5.37 -17.59
CA ILE A 308 -14.43 -4.73 -16.52
C ILE A 308 -12.96 -4.55 -16.97
N ILE A 309 -12.47 -5.44 -17.83
CA ILE A 309 -11.11 -5.37 -18.38
C ILE A 309 -11.03 -4.34 -19.52
N SER A 310 -12.11 -4.12 -20.27
CA SER A 310 -12.23 -3.10 -21.32
C SER A 310 -12.60 -1.70 -20.83
N GLY A 311 -12.86 -1.52 -19.52
CA GLY A 311 -13.19 -0.22 -18.93
C GLY A 311 -14.59 0.30 -19.29
N SER A 312 -15.54 -0.59 -19.61
CA SER A 312 -16.91 -0.23 -20.06
C SER A 312 -17.97 -0.23 -18.96
N GLN A 313 -17.69 -0.71 -17.74
CA GLN A 313 -18.63 -0.53 -16.62
C GLN A 313 -18.60 0.90 -16.09
N THR A 314 -19.77 1.50 -15.96
CA THR A 314 -19.96 2.80 -15.31
C THR A 314 -19.46 2.72 -13.87
N ASP A 315 -18.36 3.42 -13.59
CA ASP A 315 -17.68 3.58 -12.29
C ASP A 315 -18.60 3.98 -11.10
N SER A 316 -19.89 4.29 -11.35
CA SER A 316 -20.82 4.88 -10.39
C SER A 316 -21.48 3.90 -9.41
N GLU A 317 -21.45 2.59 -9.65
CA GLU A 317 -22.14 1.59 -8.79
C GLU A 317 -21.19 0.75 -7.92
N ILE A 318 -19.88 0.83 -8.17
CA ILE A 318 -18.87 -0.08 -7.56
C ILE A 318 -18.13 0.57 -6.39
N VAL A 319 -18.19 1.91 -6.29
CA VAL A 319 -17.57 2.68 -5.20
C VAL A 319 -18.65 3.30 -4.36
#